data_AF-A0A397F736-F1
#
_entry.id   AF-A0A397F736-F1
#
_cell.length_a   1.000
_cell.length_b   1.000
_cell.length_c   1.000
_cell.angle_alpha   90.00
_cell.angle_beta   90.00
_cell.angle_gamma   90.00
#
_symmetry.space_group_name_H-M   'P 1'
#
loop_
_entity.id
_entity.type
_entity.pdbx_description
1 polymer ?
#
loop_
_entity_poly.entity_id
_entity_poly.type
_entity_poly.pdbx_seq_one_letter_code
_entity_poly.pdbx_strand_id
1 'polypeptide(L)'
;MNSNPELTTSTLPTLDAFLLTDLRDAKVLVQFGGQGSGYLSELAQLVKSFETVRDLVSRARAALEHTALANEASCILHSLLLADHELTARLSKSALSWACVSYPLVFLTQLATHLAFLETGGLTHQRFLPMIQGGTGHSQGLVAAVLLAAATTQNNLVELGLQFVQLMHYHGVLAQATFDAVNDGVPNVVGTVATHALGPRLD
;
A
#
# COMPACT_ATOMS: atom_id res chain seq x y z
N MET A 1 0.09 -55.52 19.92
CA MET A 1 0.99 -54.38 20.17
C MET A 1 0.28 -53.15 19.64
N ASN A 2 -0.06 -52.25 20.55
CA ASN A 2 -1.09 -51.22 20.40
C ASN A 2 -0.72 -50.15 19.38
N SER A 3 -1.75 -49.77 18.63
CA SER A 3 -1.89 -48.56 17.83
C SER A 3 -1.60 -47.30 18.65
N ASN A 4 -0.75 -46.43 18.11
CA ASN A 4 -0.41 -45.13 18.69
C ASN A 4 -1.53 -44.12 18.33
N PRO A 5 -2.10 -43.39 19.30
CA PRO A 5 -3.21 -42.49 19.03
C PRO A 5 -2.71 -41.13 18.53
N GLU A 6 -3.46 -40.61 17.56
CA GLU A 6 -3.73 -39.20 17.25
C GLU A 6 -2.67 -38.16 17.66
N LEU A 7 -1.95 -37.68 16.64
CA LEU A 7 -1.30 -36.38 16.67
C LEU A 7 -2.40 -35.31 16.77
N THR A 8 -2.58 -34.81 17.98
CA THR A 8 -3.52 -33.77 18.39
C THR A 8 -3.60 -32.63 17.38
N THR A 9 -4.80 -32.41 16.86
CA THR A 9 -5.21 -31.20 16.15
C THR A 9 -4.86 -29.97 16.98
N SER A 10 -4.23 -28.99 16.34
CA SER A 10 -3.91 -27.67 16.90
C SER A 10 -5.13 -27.07 17.60
N THR A 11 -5.03 -26.91 18.93
CA THR A 11 -6.06 -26.30 19.80
C THR A 11 -6.00 -24.77 19.84
N LEU A 12 -5.32 -24.13 18.88
CA LEU A 12 -5.47 -22.70 18.69
C LEU A 12 -6.89 -22.45 18.14
N PRO A 13 -7.73 -21.64 18.81
CA PRO A 13 -9.02 -21.27 18.25
C PRO A 13 -8.79 -20.69 16.86
N THR A 14 -9.45 -21.24 15.85
CA THR A 14 -9.51 -20.61 14.54
C THR A 14 -10.06 -19.19 14.73
N LEU A 15 -9.37 -18.20 14.18
CA LEU A 15 -9.75 -16.78 14.25
C LEU A 15 -11.23 -16.54 13.90
N ASP A 16 -11.83 -17.42 13.10
CA ASP A 16 -13.26 -17.48 12.78
C ASP A 16 -14.19 -17.40 14.00
N ALA A 17 -13.95 -18.20 15.04
CA ALA A 17 -14.88 -18.25 16.18
C ALA A 17 -14.84 -16.97 17.02
N PHE A 18 -13.64 -16.43 17.26
CA PHE A 18 -13.43 -15.24 18.07
C PHE A 18 -13.86 -13.95 17.36
N LEU A 19 -13.58 -13.82 16.06
CA LEU A 19 -13.95 -12.61 15.30
C LEU A 19 -15.43 -12.58 14.93
N LEU A 20 -16.07 -13.71 14.57
CA LEU A 20 -17.45 -13.68 14.03
C LEU A 20 -18.55 -13.52 15.08
N THR A 21 -18.31 -13.92 16.34
CA THR A 21 -19.32 -13.77 17.41
C THR A 21 -19.21 -12.46 18.19
N ASP A 22 -18.00 -11.98 18.52
CA ASP A 22 -17.83 -10.74 19.30
C ASP A 22 -17.78 -9.45 18.44
N LEU A 23 -17.40 -9.52 17.14
CA LEU A 23 -17.31 -8.30 16.33
C LEU A 23 -18.66 -7.65 15.98
N ARG A 24 -19.79 -8.36 16.12
CA ARG A 24 -21.10 -7.76 15.83
C ARG A 24 -21.42 -6.57 16.75
N ASP A 25 -20.94 -6.62 17.99
CA ASP A 25 -21.12 -5.55 19.00
C ASP A 25 -19.81 -4.82 19.32
N ALA A 26 -18.70 -5.20 18.67
CA ALA A 26 -17.41 -4.58 18.90
C ALA A 26 -17.34 -3.17 18.29
N LYS A 27 -16.74 -2.27 19.06
CA LYS A 27 -16.37 -0.93 18.62
C LYS A 27 -14.88 -0.90 18.31
N VAL A 28 -14.54 -0.70 17.05
CA VAL A 28 -13.16 -0.77 16.56
C VAL A 28 -12.64 0.63 16.25
N LEU A 29 -11.41 0.92 16.66
CA LEU A 29 -10.63 2.04 16.17
C LEU A 29 -9.52 1.50 15.28
N VAL A 30 -9.39 2.05 14.07
CA VAL A 30 -8.34 1.65 13.13
C VAL A 30 -7.20 2.66 13.14
N GLN A 31 -5.96 2.18 13.15
CA GLN A 31 -4.78 3.03 13.10
C GLN A 31 -3.79 2.50 12.08
N PHE A 32 -3.31 3.39 11.22
CA PHE A 32 -2.30 3.08 10.21
C PHE A 32 -0.96 3.76 10.52
N GLY A 33 0.12 3.02 10.35
CA GLY A 33 1.48 3.53 10.51
C GLY A 33 1.89 4.53 9.43
N GLY A 34 3.08 5.11 9.58
CA GLY A 34 3.72 5.94 8.56
C GLY A 34 4.83 5.19 7.81
N GLN A 35 5.76 5.96 7.24
CA GLN A 35 6.94 5.41 6.58
C GLN A 35 7.78 4.56 7.57
N GLY A 36 8.15 3.35 7.15
CA GLY A 36 9.05 2.43 7.87
C GLY A 36 9.74 1.51 6.87
N SER A 37 10.86 0.85 7.22
CA SER A 37 11.70 0.15 6.24
C SER A 37 11.31 -1.32 5.94
N GLY A 38 10.12 -1.77 6.35
CA GLY A 38 9.69 -3.18 6.24
C GLY A 38 8.57 -3.47 5.23
N TYR A 39 8.02 -2.45 4.57
CA TYR A 39 6.81 -2.59 3.76
C TYR A 39 6.98 -3.55 2.58
N LEU A 40 8.17 -3.63 1.95
CA LEU A 40 8.40 -4.54 0.83
C LEU A 40 8.36 -6.02 1.24
N SER A 41 9.01 -6.37 2.35
CA SER A 41 8.97 -7.75 2.87
C SER A 41 7.56 -8.15 3.29
N GLU A 42 6.83 -7.21 3.90
CA GLU A 42 5.44 -7.41 4.31
C GLU A 42 4.53 -7.61 3.09
N LEU A 43 4.60 -6.72 2.09
CA LEU A 43 3.83 -6.84 0.86
C LEU A 43 4.15 -8.14 0.11
N ALA A 44 5.44 -8.52 0.02
CA ALA A 44 5.84 -9.77 -0.62
C ALA A 44 5.28 -11.00 0.11
N GLN A 45 5.22 -10.98 1.43
CA GLN A 45 4.58 -12.04 2.21
C GLN A 45 3.07 -12.10 1.95
N LEU A 46 2.39 -10.95 1.96
CA LEU A 46 0.95 -10.87 1.72
C LEU A 46 0.58 -11.36 0.31
N VAL A 47 1.34 -10.98 -0.72
CA VAL A 47 1.19 -11.46 -2.11
C VAL A 47 1.32 -12.99 -2.20
N LYS A 48 2.26 -13.59 -1.45
CA LYS A 48 2.40 -15.04 -1.41
C LYS A 48 1.21 -15.72 -0.71
N SER A 49 0.68 -15.10 0.34
CA SER A 49 -0.32 -15.70 1.22
C SER A 49 -1.77 -15.52 0.77
N PHE A 50 -2.12 -14.44 0.08
CA PHE A 50 -3.53 -14.07 -0.17
C PHE A 50 -3.82 -13.83 -1.65
N GLU A 51 -4.90 -14.42 -2.16
CA GLU A 51 -5.30 -14.25 -3.56
C GLU A 51 -5.81 -12.83 -3.85
N THR A 52 -6.59 -12.26 -2.94
CA THR A 52 -7.09 -10.88 -3.07
C THR A 52 -5.95 -9.86 -3.14
N VAL A 53 -4.85 -10.11 -2.42
CA VAL A 53 -3.66 -9.26 -2.45
C VAL A 53 -2.91 -9.41 -3.76
N ARG A 54 -2.81 -10.62 -4.33
CA ARG A 54 -2.21 -10.82 -5.67
C ARG A 54 -2.97 -10.04 -6.74
N ASP A 55 -4.30 -10.10 -6.72
CA ASP A 55 -5.14 -9.33 -7.63
C ASP A 55 -4.94 -7.82 -7.44
N LEU A 56 -4.98 -7.34 -6.19
CA LEU A 56 -4.76 -5.92 -5.88
C LEU A 56 -3.41 -5.42 -6.43
N VAL A 57 -2.32 -6.15 -6.20
CA VAL A 57 -0.97 -5.74 -6.65
C VAL A 57 -0.88 -5.76 -8.18
N SER A 58 -1.47 -6.76 -8.84
CA SER A 58 -1.55 -6.83 -10.31
C SER A 58 -2.27 -5.62 -10.88
N ARG A 59 -3.39 -5.23 -10.26
CA ARG A 59 -4.19 -4.06 -10.68
C ARG A 59 -3.52 -2.74 -10.34
N ALA A 60 -2.82 -2.63 -9.21
CA ALA A 60 -2.03 -1.46 -8.84
C ALA A 60 -0.91 -1.21 -9.84
N ARG A 61 -0.24 -2.28 -10.29
CA ARG A 61 0.75 -2.21 -11.37
C ARG A 61 0.14 -1.61 -12.64
N ALA A 62 -0.99 -2.16 -13.11
CA ALA A 62 -1.67 -1.65 -14.30
C ALA A 62 -2.12 -0.18 -14.14
N ALA A 63 -2.64 0.20 -12.97
CA ALA A 63 -3.04 1.58 -12.70
C ALA A 63 -1.86 2.56 -12.74
N LEU A 64 -0.70 2.14 -12.24
CA LEU A 64 0.51 2.96 -12.23
C LEU A 64 1.16 3.06 -13.62
N GLU A 65 1.03 2.04 -14.48
CA GLU A 65 1.57 2.08 -15.86
C GLU A 65 1.02 3.27 -16.65
N HIS A 66 -0.24 3.65 -16.41
CA HIS A 66 -0.88 4.81 -17.04
C HIS A 66 -0.51 6.16 -16.42
N THR A 67 0.13 6.15 -15.25
CA THR A 67 0.44 7.36 -14.45
C THR A 67 1.94 7.63 -14.37
N ALA A 68 2.76 6.75 -14.93
CA ALA A 68 4.21 6.82 -14.86
C ALA A 68 4.73 8.11 -15.49
N LEU A 69 5.14 9.05 -14.65
CA LEU A 69 6.06 10.09 -15.08
C LEU A 69 7.36 9.37 -15.44
N ALA A 70 7.90 9.61 -16.63
CA ALA A 70 9.13 8.97 -17.10
C ALA A 70 10.35 9.48 -16.31
N ASN A 71 10.51 9.00 -15.08
CA ASN A 71 11.60 9.29 -14.16
C ASN A 71 12.08 8.00 -13.46
N GLU A 72 13.30 8.03 -12.93
CA GLU A 72 13.96 6.88 -12.31
C GLU A 72 13.14 6.25 -11.18
N ALA A 73 12.46 7.08 -10.38
CA ALA A 73 11.64 6.60 -9.27
C ALA A 73 10.41 5.80 -9.73
N SER A 74 9.76 6.22 -10.82
CA SER A 74 8.69 5.44 -11.44
C SER A 74 9.22 4.10 -11.93
N CYS A 75 10.40 4.05 -12.56
CA CYS A 75 11.02 2.80 -12.98
C CYS A 75 11.28 1.87 -11.78
N ILE A 76 11.84 2.39 -10.69
CA ILE A 76 12.03 1.64 -9.44
C ILE A 76 10.70 1.09 -8.93
N LEU A 77 9.67 1.93 -8.85
CA LEU A 77 8.34 1.53 -8.40
C LEU A 77 7.76 0.39 -9.26
N HIS A 78 7.83 0.52 -10.58
CA HIS A 78 7.34 -0.52 -11.51
C HIS A 78 8.08 -1.84 -11.33
N SER A 79 9.41 -1.80 -11.26
CA SER A 79 10.21 -3.02 -11.09
C SER A 79 9.98 -3.70 -9.74
N LEU A 80 9.74 -2.93 -8.67
CA LEU A 80 9.37 -3.47 -7.36
C LEU A 80 8.01 -4.20 -7.40
N LEU A 81 7.03 -3.68 -8.15
CA LEU A 81 5.72 -4.32 -8.33
C LEU A 81 5.78 -5.56 -9.22
N LEU A 82 6.80 -5.70 -10.07
CA LEU A 82 7.09 -6.92 -10.83
C LEU A 82 7.79 -7.99 -9.98
N ALA A 83 8.07 -7.70 -8.70
CA ALA A 83 8.83 -8.56 -7.81
C ALA A 83 10.22 -8.94 -8.38
N ASP A 84 10.89 -7.99 -9.04
CA ASP A 84 12.26 -8.16 -9.50
C ASP A 84 13.20 -8.29 -8.29
N HIS A 85 13.50 -9.54 -7.94
CA HIS A 85 14.32 -9.88 -6.78
C HIS A 85 15.77 -9.42 -6.92
N GLU A 86 16.31 -9.36 -8.14
CA GLU A 86 17.68 -8.91 -8.37
C GLU A 86 17.79 -7.39 -8.17
N LEU A 87 16.83 -6.63 -8.70
CA LEU A 87 16.79 -5.19 -8.47
C LEU A 87 16.55 -4.89 -6.99
N THR A 88 15.59 -5.57 -6.36
CA THR A 88 15.27 -5.35 -4.94
C THR A 88 16.49 -5.59 -4.04
N ALA A 89 17.29 -6.61 -4.34
CA ALA A 89 18.53 -6.90 -3.59
C ALA A 89 19.62 -5.83 -3.76
N ARG A 90 19.56 -5.05 -4.85
CA ARG A 90 20.54 -4.00 -5.17
C ARG A 90 20.14 -2.61 -4.71
N LEU A 91 18.85 -2.38 -4.39
CA LEU A 91 18.37 -1.07 -3.96
C LEU A 91 18.83 -0.73 -2.54
N SER A 92 19.34 0.48 -2.37
CA SER A 92 19.72 0.98 -1.06
C SER A 92 18.48 1.29 -0.21
N LYS A 93 18.61 1.25 1.12
CA LYS A 93 17.55 1.72 2.03
C LYS A 93 17.13 3.17 1.73
N SER A 94 18.07 4.00 1.24
CA SER A 94 17.80 5.37 0.82
C SER A 94 16.87 5.43 -0.39
N ALA A 95 17.14 4.64 -1.44
CA ALA A 95 16.29 4.58 -2.62
C ALA A 95 14.87 4.08 -2.28
N LEU A 96 14.76 3.10 -1.37
CA LEU A 96 13.47 2.65 -0.85
C LEU A 96 12.76 3.71 -0.01
N SER A 97 13.50 4.66 0.58
CA SER A 97 12.91 5.76 1.36
C SER A 97 12.46 6.95 0.54
N TRP A 98 12.82 7.04 -0.75
CA TRP A 98 12.37 8.12 -1.63
C TRP A 98 10.84 8.22 -1.62
N ALA A 99 10.31 9.44 -1.51
CA ALA A 99 8.88 9.64 -1.29
C ALA A 99 8.04 9.08 -2.45
N CYS A 100 8.51 9.26 -3.68
CA CYS A 100 7.94 8.73 -4.92
C CYS A 100 7.86 7.19 -4.99
N VAL A 101 8.69 6.46 -4.22
CA VAL A 101 8.69 5.00 -4.11
C VAL A 101 7.93 4.55 -2.86
N SER A 102 8.27 5.12 -1.71
CA SER A 102 7.75 4.71 -0.41
C SER A 102 6.28 5.07 -0.20
N TYR A 103 5.82 6.24 -0.65
CA TYR A 103 4.43 6.68 -0.44
C TYR A 103 3.41 5.70 -1.04
N PRO A 104 3.48 5.37 -2.35
CA PRO A 104 2.52 4.44 -2.95
C PRO A 104 2.69 3.01 -2.41
N LEU A 105 3.92 2.55 -2.15
CA LEU A 105 4.14 1.16 -1.71
C LEU A 105 3.75 0.92 -0.25
N VAL A 106 4.01 1.87 0.65
CA VAL A 106 3.53 1.79 2.04
C VAL A 106 2.00 1.82 2.07
N PHE A 107 1.37 2.70 1.30
CA PHE A 107 -0.09 2.74 1.21
C PHE A 107 -0.66 1.43 0.63
N LEU A 108 -0.07 0.90 -0.44
CA LEU A 108 -0.47 -0.38 -1.03
C LEU A 108 -0.33 -1.53 -0.03
N THR A 109 0.72 -1.52 0.79
CA THR A 109 0.93 -2.51 1.86
C THR A 109 -0.15 -2.42 2.94
N GLN A 110 -0.54 -1.21 3.33
CA GLN A 110 -1.62 -0.98 4.30
C GLN A 110 -2.97 -1.49 3.78
N LEU A 111 -3.29 -1.20 2.52
CA LEU A 111 -4.49 -1.69 1.87
C LEU A 111 -4.47 -3.23 1.73
N ALA A 112 -3.35 -3.80 1.30
CA ALA A 112 -3.15 -5.24 1.20
C ALA A 112 -3.34 -5.93 2.56
N THR A 113 -2.79 -5.35 3.62
CA THR A 113 -2.94 -5.87 5.00
C THR A 113 -4.41 -5.84 5.43
N HIS A 114 -5.13 -4.76 5.12
CA HIS A 114 -6.56 -4.68 5.42
C HIS A 114 -7.37 -5.72 4.64
N LEU A 115 -7.09 -5.93 3.36
CA LEU A 115 -7.74 -6.98 2.56
C LEU A 115 -7.45 -8.38 3.10
N ALA A 116 -6.20 -8.67 3.46
CA ALA A 116 -5.81 -9.93 4.07
C ALA A 116 -6.51 -10.17 5.42
N PHE A 117 -6.68 -9.12 6.23
CA PHE A 117 -7.46 -9.17 7.46
C PHE A 117 -8.93 -9.52 7.19
N LEU A 118 -9.56 -8.88 6.21
CA LEU A 118 -10.94 -9.17 5.82
C LEU A 118 -11.09 -10.60 5.27
N GLU A 119 -10.17 -11.04 4.41
CA GLU A 119 -10.15 -12.40 3.84
C GLU A 119 -9.99 -13.46 4.94
N THR A 120 -9.05 -13.27 5.86
CA THR A 120 -8.80 -14.19 7.00
C THR A 120 -10.01 -14.29 7.92
N GLY A 121 -10.75 -13.19 8.11
CA GLY A 121 -11.95 -13.17 8.95
C GLY A 121 -13.25 -13.55 8.25
N GLY A 122 -13.22 -13.88 6.95
CA GLY A 122 -14.44 -14.10 6.16
C GLY A 122 -15.36 -12.89 6.12
N LEU A 123 -14.79 -11.68 6.19
CA LEU A 123 -15.51 -10.41 6.21
C LEU A 123 -15.41 -9.70 4.87
N THR A 124 -16.37 -8.80 4.63
CA THR A 124 -16.28 -7.79 3.58
C THR A 124 -16.17 -6.42 4.21
N HIS A 125 -15.60 -5.46 3.49
CA HIS A 125 -15.47 -4.09 3.97
C HIS A 125 -16.84 -3.49 4.38
N GLN A 126 -17.90 -3.73 3.60
CA GLN A 126 -19.27 -3.33 3.90
C GLN A 126 -19.73 -3.80 5.29
N ARG A 127 -19.33 -5.03 5.67
CA ARG A 127 -19.74 -5.65 6.93
C ARG A 127 -18.89 -5.16 8.09
N PHE A 128 -17.62 -4.85 7.83
CA PHE A 128 -16.69 -4.36 8.85
C PHE A 128 -16.86 -2.87 9.15
N LEU A 129 -17.17 -2.05 8.14
CA LEU A 129 -17.27 -0.59 8.25
C LEU A 129 -18.17 -0.11 9.40
N PRO A 130 -19.38 -0.66 9.64
CA PRO A 130 -20.23 -0.23 10.75
C PRO A 130 -19.62 -0.43 12.15
N MET A 131 -18.63 -1.31 12.28
CA MET A 131 -17.91 -1.55 13.54
C MET A 131 -16.87 -0.47 13.82
N ILE A 132 -16.39 0.23 12.77
CA ILE A 132 -15.35 1.25 12.88
C ILE A 132 -15.96 2.53 13.46
N GLN A 133 -15.57 2.88 14.69
CA GLN A 133 -15.99 4.11 15.36
C GLN A 133 -15.12 5.31 14.99
N GLY A 134 -13.93 5.05 14.45
CA GLY A 134 -12.98 6.07 14.06
C GLY A 134 -11.72 5.46 13.48
N GLY A 135 -11.03 6.25 12.66
CA GLY A 135 -9.77 5.88 12.04
C GLY A 135 -8.77 7.02 12.10
N THR A 136 -7.49 6.69 12.26
CA THR A 136 -6.40 7.66 12.17
C THR A 136 -5.18 7.03 11.53
N GLY A 137 -4.17 7.84 11.24
CA GLY A 137 -2.88 7.32 10.85
C GLY A 137 -1.76 8.31 11.09
N HIS A 138 -0.56 7.76 11.29
CA HIS A 138 0.63 8.55 11.49
C HIS A 138 1.18 9.05 10.15
N SER A 139 1.28 10.37 9.96
CA SER A 139 1.74 10.97 8.71
C SER A 139 0.93 10.44 7.50
N GLN A 140 1.59 9.81 6.53
CA GLN A 140 0.93 9.24 5.35
C GLN A 140 -0.09 8.12 5.66
N GLY A 141 -0.04 7.49 6.84
CA GLY A 141 -1.02 6.48 7.24
C GLY A 141 -2.44 7.01 7.30
N LEU A 142 -2.61 8.33 7.49
CA LEU A 142 -3.93 8.95 7.49
C LEU A 142 -4.69 8.68 6.18
N VAL A 143 -3.99 8.53 5.06
CA VAL A 143 -4.57 8.27 3.74
C VAL A 143 -5.29 6.92 3.70
N ALA A 144 -4.77 5.88 4.37
CA ALA A 144 -5.44 4.59 4.51
C ALA A 144 -6.68 4.67 5.40
N ALA A 145 -6.64 5.43 6.49
CA ALA A 145 -7.82 5.69 7.33
C ALA A 145 -8.93 6.40 6.55
N VAL A 146 -8.56 7.39 5.72
CA VAL A 146 -9.50 8.10 4.84
C VAL A 146 -10.11 7.15 3.81
N LEU A 147 -9.31 6.28 3.18
CA LEU A 147 -9.83 5.28 2.25
C LEU A 147 -10.89 4.39 2.93
N LEU A 148 -10.58 3.85 4.11
CA LEU A 148 -11.49 2.98 4.84
C LEU A 148 -12.81 3.69 5.20
N ALA A 149 -12.75 4.99 5.51
CA ALA A 149 -13.96 5.77 5.81
C ALA A 149 -14.76 6.13 4.53
N ALA A 150 -14.09 6.35 3.40
CA ALA A 150 -14.71 6.77 2.15
C ALA A 150 -15.30 5.59 1.36
N ALA A 151 -14.69 4.42 1.46
CA ALA A 151 -15.16 3.23 0.77
C ALA A 151 -16.38 2.65 1.48
N THR A 152 -17.49 2.44 0.75
CA THR A 152 -18.69 1.84 1.35
C THR A 152 -18.85 0.36 1.02
N THR A 153 -18.07 -0.14 0.05
CA THR A 153 -18.12 -1.53 -0.41
C THR A 153 -16.75 -2.14 -0.63
N GLN A 154 -16.63 -3.47 -0.61
CA GLN A 154 -15.41 -4.22 -0.92
C GLN A 154 -14.85 -3.81 -2.29
N ASN A 155 -15.72 -3.75 -3.31
CA ASN A 155 -15.31 -3.34 -4.64
C ASN A 155 -14.85 -1.88 -4.64
N ASN A 156 -15.61 -0.99 -3.99
CA ASN A 156 -15.26 0.42 -3.89
C ASN A 156 -13.97 0.66 -3.10
N LEU A 157 -13.69 -0.15 -2.08
CA LEU A 157 -12.43 -0.14 -1.33
C LEU A 157 -11.24 -0.43 -2.25
N VAL A 158 -11.39 -1.40 -3.15
CA VAL A 158 -10.34 -1.73 -4.12
C VAL A 158 -10.23 -0.64 -5.19
N GLU A 159 -11.33 -0.20 -5.82
CA GLU A 159 -11.27 0.83 -6.87
C GLU A 159 -10.74 2.17 -6.37
N LEU A 160 -11.27 2.68 -5.25
CA LEU A 160 -10.76 3.91 -4.63
C LEU A 160 -9.32 3.70 -4.13
N GLY A 161 -9.01 2.50 -3.64
CA GLY A 161 -7.66 2.13 -3.24
C GLY A 161 -6.66 2.29 -4.38
N LEU A 162 -6.99 1.83 -5.58
CA LEU A 162 -6.13 2.01 -6.76
C LEU A 162 -5.95 3.49 -7.13
N GLN A 163 -7.01 4.29 -7.06
CA GLN A 163 -6.93 5.74 -7.26
C GLN A 163 -6.03 6.41 -6.21
N PHE A 164 -6.10 5.94 -4.96
CA PHE A 164 -5.27 6.46 -3.88
C PHE A 164 -3.81 6.00 -4.03
N VAL A 165 -3.52 4.82 -4.57
CA VAL A 165 -2.15 4.40 -4.94
C VAL A 165 -1.57 5.38 -5.96
N GLN A 166 -2.32 5.74 -7.00
CA GLN A 166 -1.91 6.73 -8.00
C GLN A 166 -1.69 8.11 -7.37
N LEU A 167 -2.63 8.56 -6.52
CA LEU A 167 -2.50 9.81 -5.78
C LEU A 167 -1.25 9.84 -4.90
N MET A 168 -0.96 8.74 -4.19
CA MET A 168 0.21 8.63 -3.32
C MET A 168 1.51 8.61 -4.11
N HIS A 169 1.53 8.00 -5.29
CA HIS A 169 2.67 8.11 -6.19
C HIS A 169 2.89 9.56 -6.65
N TYR A 170 1.83 10.24 -7.12
CA TYR A 170 1.91 11.63 -7.55
C TYR A 170 2.37 12.56 -6.42
N HIS A 171 1.79 12.40 -5.23
CA HIS A 171 2.20 13.13 -4.03
C HIS A 171 3.67 12.85 -3.69
N GLY A 172 4.11 11.60 -3.75
CA GLY A 172 5.50 11.23 -3.52
C GLY A 172 6.47 11.89 -4.52
N VAL A 173 6.09 11.99 -5.81
CA VAL A 173 6.90 12.70 -6.82
C VAL A 173 7.04 14.18 -6.48
N LEU A 174 5.94 14.86 -6.14
CA LEU A 174 5.99 16.28 -5.78
C LEU A 174 6.77 16.52 -4.48
N ALA A 175 6.58 15.66 -3.48
CA ALA A 175 7.30 15.74 -2.22
C ALA A 175 8.81 15.55 -2.42
N GLN A 176 9.21 14.56 -3.24
CA GLN A 176 10.61 14.31 -3.55
C GLN A 176 11.23 15.50 -4.30
N ALA A 177 10.58 16.00 -5.36
CA ALA A 177 11.07 17.15 -6.12
C ALA A 177 11.23 18.41 -5.25
N THR A 178 10.34 18.59 -4.27
CA THR A 178 10.43 19.71 -3.32
C THR A 178 11.61 19.53 -2.37
N PHE A 179 11.83 18.32 -1.86
CA PHE A 179 12.95 18.00 -0.97
C PHE A 179 14.31 18.15 -1.69
N ASP A 180 14.40 17.66 -2.92
CA ASP A 180 15.62 17.74 -3.73
C ASP A 180 15.99 19.20 -4.01
N ALA A 181 15.00 20.06 -4.33
CA ALA A 181 15.23 21.49 -4.55
C ALA A 181 15.82 22.21 -3.31
N VAL A 182 15.38 21.81 -2.10
CA VAL A 182 15.94 22.33 -0.85
C VAL A 182 17.39 21.88 -0.68
N ASN A 183 17.69 20.61 -0.96
CA ASN A 183 19.05 20.07 -0.86
C ASN A 183 20.02 20.69 -1.88
N ASP A 184 19.53 20.96 -3.10
CA ASP A 184 20.33 21.53 -4.18
C ASP A 184 20.52 23.06 -4.03
N GLY A 185 19.89 23.68 -3.02
CA GLY A 185 19.96 25.13 -2.79
C GLY A 185 19.27 25.98 -3.85
N VAL A 186 18.42 25.37 -4.68
CA VAL A 186 17.67 26.04 -5.75
C VAL A 186 16.23 26.26 -5.28
N PRO A 187 15.77 27.51 -5.08
CA PRO A 187 14.38 27.75 -4.71
C PRO A 187 13.48 27.40 -5.90
N ASN A 188 12.71 26.30 -5.79
CA ASN A 188 11.66 26.01 -6.75
C ASN A 188 10.47 26.92 -6.49
N VAL A 189 10.23 27.88 -7.39
CA VAL A 189 8.94 28.57 -7.49
C VAL A 189 7.90 27.52 -7.87
N VAL A 190 7.09 27.10 -6.91
CA VAL A 190 5.95 26.19 -7.14
C VAL A 190 4.91 26.95 -7.95
N GLY A 191 5.06 26.90 -9.27
CA GLY A 191 4.19 27.62 -10.20
C GLY A 191 4.70 27.51 -11.63
N THR A 192 4.48 26.35 -12.24
CA THR A 192 4.02 26.14 -13.63
C THR A 192 4.31 24.68 -14.00
N VAL A 193 3.32 23.82 -13.84
CA VAL A 193 3.31 22.51 -14.52
C VAL A 193 2.94 22.80 -15.98
N ALA A 194 3.94 23.10 -16.81
CA ALA A 194 3.97 22.85 -18.26
C ALA A 194 5.21 23.52 -18.87
N THR A 195 5.84 22.81 -19.82
CA THR A 195 6.88 23.24 -20.76
C THR A 195 8.34 23.21 -20.28
N HIS A 196 9.02 22.09 -20.54
CA HIS A 196 10.11 22.05 -21.54
C HIS A 196 10.54 20.60 -21.80
N ALA A 197 9.92 19.98 -22.81
CA ALA A 197 10.55 18.93 -23.59
C ALA A 197 11.14 19.59 -24.84
N LEU A 198 12.36 19.20 -25.18
CA LEU A 198 13.20 19.61 -26.33
C LEU A 198 14.27 20.67 -26.00
N GLY A 199 15.53 20.22 -26.09
CA GLY A 199 16.74 21.04 -26.06
C GLY A 199 16.89 21.94 -27.30
N PRO A 200 18.00 22.68 -27.39
CA PRO A 200 18.09 23.88 -28.22
C PRO A 200 18.03 23.54 -29.71
N ARG A 201 17.28 24.35 -30.47
CA ARG A 201 17.46 24.45 -31.92
C ARG A 201 18.78 25.15 -32.17
N LEU A 202 19.64 24.49 -32.93
CA LEU A 202 20.80 25.10 -33.56
C LEU A 202 20.29 26.05 -34.65
N ASP A 203 20.74 27.30 -34.59
CA ASP A 203 20.67 28.24 -35.71
C ASP A 203 21.72 27.87 -36.78
#